data_AF-A0A0J6VQ17-F1
#
_entry.id   AF-A0A0J6VQ17-F1
#
_cell.length_a   1.000
_cell.length_b   1.000
_cell.length_c   1.000
_cell.angle_alpha   90.00
_cell.angle_beta   90.00
_cell.angle_gamma   90.00
#
_symmetry.space_group_name_H-M   'P 1'
#
loop_
_entity.id
_entity.type
_entity.pdbx_description
1 polymer ?
#
loop_
_entity_poly.entity_id
_entity_poly.type
_entity_poly.pdbx_seq_one_letter_code
_entity_poly.pdbx_strand_id
1 'polypeptide(L)'
;MPNTVRVVPEDLHLSAATVDMHADTVRVKHASADGRIEGAQRGLPAGSAAVLISTVAKWQAVSTALFARMVDHSTGLRTSATAYVTTDTNNGAEVQAAGNQIRPDIRS
;
A
#
# COMPACT_ATOMS: atom_id res chain seq x y z
N MET A 1 -19.75 5.00 20.87
CA MET A 1 -20.23 4.75 19.49
C MET A 1 -19.02 4.29 18.69
N PRO A 2 -18.98 3.07 18.13
CA PRO A 2 -17.92 2.71 17.19
C PRO A 2 -18.02 3.65 15.98
N ASN A 3 -16.88 4.14 15.51
CA ASN A 3 -16.84 5.05 14.36
C ASN A 3 -17.12 4.22 13.10
N THR A 4 -18.30 4.41 12.50
CA THR A 4 -18.68 3.64 11.31
C THR A 4 -17.88 4.13 10.11
N VAL A 5 -16.85 3.39 9.74
CA VAL A 5 -16.08 3.68 8.53
C VAL A 5 -16.87 3.15 7.34
N ARG A 6 -17.35 4.05 6.47
CA ARG A 6 -17.82 3.66 5.13
C ARG A 6 -16.60 3.45 4.25
N VAL A 7 -16.47 2.24 3.70
CA VAL A 7 -15.39 1.91 2.78
C VAL A 7 -15.96 1.72 1.39
N VAL A 8 -15.32 2.40 0.43
CA VAL A 8 -15.59 2.25 -1.01
C VAL A 8 -14.44 1.42 -1.59
N PRO A 9 -14.69 0.19 -2.08
CA PRO A 9 -13.62 -0.68 -2.59
C PRO A 9 -12.79 -0.05 -3.72
N GLU A 10 -13.41 0.76 -4.57
CA GLU A 10 -12.75 1.49 -5.66
C GLU A 10 -11.70 2.49 -5.11
N ASP A 11 -12.03 3.18 -4.03
CA ASP A 11 -11.11 4.13 -3.37
C ASP A 11 -9.92 3.40 -2.73
N LEU A 12 -10.12 2.17 -2.24
CA LEU A 12 -9.02 1.33 -1.77
C LEU A 12 -8.09 0.91 -2.91
N HIS A 13 -8.64 0.55 -4.08
CA HIS A 13 -7.83 0.23 -5.26
C HIS A 13 -7.05 1.45 -5.76
N LEU A 14 -7.68 2.63 -5.80
CA LEU A 14 -7.01 3.89 -6.15
C LEU A 14 -5.91 4.24 -5.15
N SER A 15 -6.17 4.05 -3.86
CA SER A 15 -5.19 4.25 -2.80
C SER A 15 -4.01 3.28 -2.96
N ALA A 16 -4.25 2.01 -3.27
CA ALA A 16 -3.19 1.04 -3.50
C ALA A 16 -2.30 1.42 -4.69
N ALA A 17 -2.89 1.84 -5.82
CA ALA A 17 -2.14 2.31 -6.98
C ALA A 17 -1.33 3.58 -6.67
N THR A 18 -1.89 4.48 -5.86
CA THR A 18 -1.20 5.69 -5.39
C THR A 18 -0.01 5.35 -4.51
N VAL A 19 -0.15 4.37 -3.61
CA VAL A 19 0.97 3.90 -2.76
C VAL A 19 2.08 3.28 -3.61
N ASP A 20 1.75 2.48 -4.62
CA ASP A 20 2.76 1.90 -5.53
C ASP A 20 3.56 2.98 -6.29
N MET A 21 2.86 3.99 -6.81
CA MET A 21 3.51 5.13 -7.48
C MET A 21 4.50 5.86 -6.54
N HIS A 22 4.11 6.07 -5.28
CA HIS A 22 4.99 6.65 -4.28
C HIS A 22 6.17 5.72 -3.96
N ALA A 23 5.94 4.41 -3.90
CA ALA A 23 6.99 3.42 -3.65
C ALA A 23 8.06 3.44 -4.75
N ASP A 24 7.64 3.45 -6.01
CA ASP A 24 8.55 3.60 -7.14
C ASP A 24 9.29 4.94 -7.12
N THR A 25 8.59 6.02 -6.80
CA THR A 25 9.22 7.35 -6.68
C THR A 25 10.33 7.38 -5.64
N VAL A 26 10.08 6.82 -4.45
CA VAL A 26 11.07 6.71 -3.37
C VAL A 26 12.27 5.88 -3.84
N ARG A 27 12.02 4.72 -4.44
CA ARG A 27 13.05 3.80 -4.92
C ARG A 27 13.96 4.46 -5.96
N VAL A 28 13.38 5.12 -6.97
CA VAL A 28 14.13 5.79 -8.04
C VAL A 28 14.95 6.97 -7.51
N LYS A 29 14.35 7.81 -6.66
CA LYS A 29 15.06 8.97 -6.07
C LYS A 29 16.22 8.54 -5.17
N HIS A 30 16.05 7.47 -4.39
CA HIS A 30 17.13 6.94 -3.56
C HIS A 30 18.25 6.33 -4.40
N ALA A 31 17.96 5.53 -5.42
CA ALA A 31 18.98 4.98 -6.31
C ALA A 31 19.79 6.08 -7.01
N SER A 32 19.12 7.18 -7.42
CA SER A 32 19.81 8.34 -7.99
C SER A 32 20.71 9.05 -6.97
N ALA A 33 20.26 9.19 -5.72
CA ALA A 33 21.06 9.77 -4.65
C ALA A 33 22.30 8.92 -4.33
N ASP A 34 22.14 7.60 -4.26
CA ASP A 34 23.25 6.65 -4.03
C ASP A 34 24.33 6.78 -5.10
N GLY A 35 23.94 6.80 -6.39
CA GLY A 35 24.90 6.99 -7.49
C GLY A 35 25.64 8.33 -7.44
N ARG A 36 24.97 9.42 -7.01
CA ARG A 36 25.62 10.73 -6.80
C ARG A 36 26.64 10.68 -5.66
N ILE A 37 26.34 9.94 -4.60
CA ILE A 37 27.22 9.80 -3.44
C ILE A 37 28.46 8.97 -3.79
N GLU A 38 28.29 7.83 -4.47
CA GLU A 38 29.39 7.01 -4.97
C GLU A 38 30.32 7.82 -5.89
N GLY A 39 29.75 8.67 -6.75
CA GLY A 39 30.53 9.56 -7.62
C GLY A 39 31.36 10.60 -6.85
N ALA A 40 30.81 11.19 -5.79
CA ALA A 40 31.46 12.22 -4.99
C ALA A 40 32.52 11.68 -4.02
N GLN A 41 32.45 10.39 -3.66
CA GLN A 41 33.26 9.80 -2.61
C GLN A 41 34.78 9.93 -2.84
N ARG A 42 35.24 9.88 -4.09
CA ARG A 42 36.66 9.98 -4.45
C ARG A 42 37.31 11.33 -4.09
N GLY A 43 36.51 12.38 -3.91
CA GLY A 43 37.00 13.72 -3.57
C GLY A 43 37.09 14.01 -2.07
N LEU A 44 36.70 13.07 -1.21
CA LEU A 44 36.59 13.30 0.23
C LEU A 44 37.84 12.82 0.99
N PRO A 45 38.27 13.54 2.04
CA PRO A 45 39.24 13.02 3.01
C PRO A 45 38.74 11.70 3.61
N ALA A 46 39.65 10.77 3.94
CA ALA A 46 39.31 9.41 4.35
C ALA A 46 38.31 9.33 5.52
N GLY A 47 38.44 10.20 6.52
CA GLY A 47 37.50 10.28 7.65
C GLY A 47 36.09 10.67 7.21
N SER A 48 35.96 11.70 6.36
CA SER A 48 34.68 12.13 5.80
C SER A 48 34.07 11.08 4.88
N ALA A 49 34.89 10.38 4.10
CA ALA A 49 34.44 9.27 3.25
C ALA A 49 33.86 8.12 4.10
N ALA A 50 34.50 7.75 5.20
CA ALA A 50 34.01 6.70 6.09
C ALA A 50 32.66 7.05 6.76
N VAL A 51 32.50 8.29 7.22
CA VAL A 51 31.22 8.78 7.78
C VAL A 51 30.12 8.83 6.72
N LEU A 52 30.46 9.22 5.48
CA LEU A 52 29.51 9.24 4.38
C LEU A 52 29.01 7.84 4.05
N ILE A 53 29.91 6.86 3.94
CA ILE A 53 29.54 5.45 3.68
C ILE A 53 28.59 4.91 4.76
N SER A 54 28.89 5.14 6.04
CA SER A 54 28.02 4.65 7.11
C SER A 54 26.63 5.31 7.10
N THR A 55 26.58 6.59 6.74
CA THR A 55 25.33 7.34 6.58
C THR A 55 24.51 6.82 5.40
N VAL A 56 25.15 6.56 4.25
CA VAL A 56 24.53 5.96 3.06
C VAL A 56 23.94 4.59 3.39
N ALA A 57 24.71 3.72 4.03
CA ALA A 57 24.25 2.39 4.41
C ALA A 57 22.99 2.47 5.30
N LYS A 58 22.97 3.42 6.25
CA LYS A 58 21.79 3.66 7.09
C LYS A 58 20.59 4.14 6.26
N TRP A 59 20.79 5.07 5.33
CA TRP A 59 19.71 5.56 4.46
C TRP A 59 19.18 4.48 3.53
N GLN A 60 20.04 3.66 2.95
CA GLN A 60 19.65 2.51 2.11
C GLN A 60 18.81 1.50 2.90
N ALA A 61 19.19 1.21 4.15
CA ALA A 61 18.40 0.33 5.02
C ALA A 61 17.01 0.92 5.30
N VAL A 62 16.93 2.22 5.62
CA VAL A 62 15.67 2.91 5.89
C VAL A 62 14.77 2.98 4.65
N SER A 63 15.32 3.32 3.48
CA SER A 63 14.55 3.43 2.24
C SER A 63 14.02 2.07 1.79
N THR A 64 14.81 1.00 1.95
CA THR A 64 14.38 -0.39 1.70
C THR A 64 13.23 -0.79 2.62
N ALA A 65 13.34 -0.49 3.92
CA ALA A 65 12.27 -0.77 4.87
C ALA A 65 11.00 0.03 4.58
N LEU A 66 11.14 1.30 4.16
CA LEU A 66 10.00 2.14 3.77
C LEU A 66 9.33 1.60 2.51
N PHE A 67 10.10 1.19 1.50
CA PHE A 67 9.59 0.56 0.29
C PHE A 67 8.78 -0.70 0.60
N ALA A 68 9.32 -1.61 1.41
CA ALA A 68 8.63 -2.82 1.82
C ALA A 68 7.28 -2.51 2.51
N ARG A 69 7.27 -1.54 3.44
CA ARG A 69 6.03 -1.11 4.12
C ARG A 69 4.99 -0.53 3.17
N MET A 70 5.41 0.20 2.14
CA MET A 70 4.47 0.72 1.14
C MET A 70 3.86 -0.41 0.30
N VAL A 71 4.67 -1.40 -0.11
CA VAL A 71 4.17 -2.59 -0.81
C VAL A 71 3.21 -3.40 0.05
N ASP A 72 3.52 -3.57 1.34
CA ASP A 72 2.62 -4.24 2.29
C ASP A 72 1.29 -3.49 2.42
N HIS A 73 1.33 -2.15 2.50
CA HIS A 73 0.13 -1.33 2.58
C HIS A 73 -0.71 -1.41 1.29
N SER A 74 -0.09 -1.31 0.10
CA SER A 74 -0.81 -1.43 -1.16
C SER A 74 -1.45 -2.82 -1.33
N THR A 75 -0.77 -3.87 -0.87
CA THR A 75 -1.31 -5.24 -0.81
C THR A 75 -2.49 -5.35 0.16
N GLY A 76 -2.36 -4.77 1.35
CA GLY A 76 -3.44 -4.74 2.35
C GLY A 76 -4.69 -4.01 1.86
N LEU A 77 -4.51 -2.90 1.15
CA LEU A 77 -5.60 -2.12 0.54
C LEU A 77 -6.34 -2.95 -0.52
N ARG A 78 -5.62 -3.62 -1.43
CA ARG A 78 -6.22 -4.51 -2.44
C ARG A 78 -6.97 -5.67 -1.80
N THR A 79 -6.35 -6.31 -0.81
CA THR A 79 -6.95 -7.44 -0.08
C THR A 79 -8.25 -7.01 0.60
N SER A 80 -8.24 -5.83 1.24
CA SER A 80 -9.41 -5.25 1.87
C SER A 80 -10.51 -4.94 0.86
N ALA A 81 -10.15 -4.35 -0.30
CA ALA A 81 -11.11 -4.07 -1.37
C ALA A 81 -11.82 -5.34 -1.84
N THR A 82 -11.08 -6.42 -2.09
CA THR A 82 -11.65 -7.72 -2.46
C THR A 82 -12.57 -8.28 -1.37
N ALA A 83 -12.19 -8.14 -0.10
CA ALA A 83 -13.01 -8.60 1.02
C ALA A 83 -14.35 -7.85 1.11
N TYR A 84 -14.35 -6.52 0.89
CA TYR A 84 -15.57 -5.72 0.87
C TYR A 84 -16.50 -6.13 -0.27
N VAL A 85 -15.98 -6.24 -1.50
CA VAL A 85 -16.78 -6.67 -2.67
C VAL A 85 -17.42 -8.05 -2.44
N THR A 86 -16.65 -8.98 -1.89
CA THR A 86 -17.13 -10.35 -1.59
C THR A 86 -18.24 -10.31 -0.54
N THR A 87 -18.04 -9.55 0.54
CA THR A 87 -19.02 -9.42 1.63
C THR A 87 -20.32 -8.79 1.13
N ASP A 88 -20.24 -7.70 0.36
CA ASP A 88 -21.42 -7.03 -0.17
C ASP A 88 -22.19 -7.91 -1.17
N THR A 89 -21.48 -8.67 -2.01
CA THR A 89 -22.10 -9.62 -2.94
C THR A 89 -22.84 -10.73 -2.20
N ASN A 90 -22.22 -11.34 -1.20
CA ASN A 90 -22.83 -12.41 -0.40
C ASN A 90 -24.05 -11.90 0.37
N ASN A 91 -23.93 -10.76 1.04
CA ASN A 91 -25.04 -10.14 1.77
C ASN A 91 -26.20 -9.80 0.82
N GLY A 92 -25.90 -9.28 -0.38
CA GLY A 92 -26.92 -9.00 -1.40
C GLY A 92 -27.68 -10.25 -1.84
N ALA A 93 -26.95 -11.37 -2.05
CA ALA A 93 -27.54 -12.65 -2.41
C ALA A 93 -28.43 -13.22 -1.28
N GLU A 94 -27.98 -13.12 -0.02
CA GLU A 94 -28.75 -13.54 1.15
C GLU A 94 -30.04 -12.72 1.31
N VAL A 95 -29.96 -11.40 1.18
CA VAL A 95 -31.14 -10.51 1.22
C VAL A 95 -32.11 -10.84 0.08
N GLN A 96 -31.62 -11.09 -1.12
CA GLN A 96 -32.46 -11.48 -2.26
C GLN A 96 -33.14 -12.83 -2.02
N ALA A 97 -32.41 -13.81 -1.49
CA ALA A 97 -32.95 -15.13 -1.16
C ALA A 97 -34.05 -15.03 -0.09
N ALA A 98 -33.81 -14.27 0.99
CA ALA A 98 -34.82 -14.02 2.03
C ALA A 98 -36.05 -13.30 1.47
N GLY A 99 -35.87 -12.29 0.63
CA GLY A 99 -36.98 -11.59 -0.04
C GLY A 99 -37.79 -12.51 -0.95
N ASN A 100 -37.12 -13.42 -1.66
CA ASN A 100 -37.77 -14.44 -2.49
C ASN A 100 -38.47 -15.52 -1.69
N GLN A 101 -38.12 -15.75 -0.42
CA GLN A 101 -38.81 -16.67 0.50
C GLN A 101 -40.03 -16.03 1.16
N ILE A 102 -40.07 -14.71 1.34
CA ILE A 102 -41.21 -13.99 1.92
C ILE A 102 -42.31 -13.72 0.87
N ARG A 103 -41.93 -13.50 -0.39
CA ARG A 103 -42.86 -13.23 -1.50
C ARG A 103 -43.69 -14.42 -2.05
N PRO A 104 -43.32 -15.72 -1.95
CA PRO A 104 -44.14 -16.83 -2.45
C PRO A 104 -45.40 -17.03 -1.60
N ASP A 105 -45.41 -16.59 -0.34
CA ASP A 105 -46.48 -16.88 0.63
C ASP A 105 -47.70 -15.94 0.52
N ILE A 106 -47.73 -15.02 -0.45
CA ILE A 106 -48.84 -14.05 -0.66
C ILE A 106 -49.76 -14.48 -1.83
N ARG A 107 -49.76 -15.75 -2.23
CA ARG A 107 -50.77 -16.31 -3.15
C ARG A 107 -51.30 -17.66 -2.66
N SER A 108 -52.39 -17.62 -1.91
CA SER A 108 -53.37 -18.70 -1.76
C SER A 108 -54.72 -18.12 -1.38
#